data_AF-A0A527G180-F1
#
_entry.id   AF-A0A527G180-F1
#
_cell.length_a   1.000
_cell.length_b   1.000
_cell.length_c   1.000
_cell.angle_alpha   90.00
_cell.angle_beta   90.00
_cell.angle_gamma   90.00
#
_symmetry.space_group_name_H-M   'P 1'
#
loop_
_entity.id
_entity.type
_entity.pdbx_description
1 polymer ?
#
loop_
_entity_poly.entity_id
_entity_poly.type
_entity_poly.pdbx_seq_one_letter_code
_entity_poly.pdbx_strand_id
1 'polypeptide(L)' 'PTIVSMADDAELRDRTEGLLLRNTQVANQFDLCAISLPMPGTPLPAGLMLVARNGHDRRLLRIAAEIEQLLGA' A
#
# COMPACT_ATOMS: atom_id res chain seq x y z
N PRO A 1 -13.84 -4.73 -11.64
CA PRO A 1 -15.18 -4.10 -11.81
C PRO A 1 -14.99 -2.74 -12.47
N THR A 2 -16.01 -2.19 -13.13
CA THR A 2 -15.96 -0.80 -13.59
C THR A 2 -16.29 0.13 -12.42
N ILE A 3 -15.82 1.38 -12.49
CA ILE A 3 -16.14 2.39 -11.46
C ILE A 3 -17.67 2.56 -11.34
N VAL A 4 -18.38 2.58 -12.48
CA VAL A 4 -19.84 2.67 -12.51
C VAL A 4 -20.49 1.52 -11.75
N SER A 5 -20.08 0.27 -12.01
CA SER A 5 -20.64 -0.89 -11.29
C SER A 5 -20.46 -0.83 -9.77
N MET A 6 -19.38 -0.20 -9.29
CA MET A 6 -19.13 -0.03 -7.86
C MET A 6 -19.93 1.11 -7.23
N ALA A 7 -20.39 2.09 -8.03
CA ALA A 7 -21.24 3.17 -7.53
C ALA A 7 -22.65 2.66 -7.23
N ASP A 8 -23.15 1.73 -8.07
CA ASP A 8 -24.52 1.24 -8.01
C ASP A 8 -24.70 -0.01 -7.12
N ASP A 9 -23.61 -0.71 -6.77
CA ASP A 9 -23.62 -1.93 -5.96
C ASP A 9 -22.71 -1.79 -4.73
N ALA A 10 -23.34 -1.61 -3.56
CA ALA A 10 -22.64 -1.44 -2.30
C ALA A 10 -21.88 -2.70 -1.85
N GLU A 11 -22.40 -3.89 -2.08
CA GLU A 11 -21.75 -5.14 -1.69
C GLU A 11 -20.50 -5.40 -2.54
N LEU A 12 -20.61 -5.18 -3.85
CA LEU A 12 -19.47 -5.22 -4.77
C LEU A 12 -18.40 -4.20 -4.39
N ARG A 13 -18.81 -2.97 -4.04
CA ARG A 13 -17.91 -1.91 -3.60
C ARG A 13 -17.17 -2.30 -2.34
N ASP A 14 -17.87 -2.68 -1.27
CA ASP A 14 -17.29 -3.01 0.02
C ASP A 14 -16.31 -4.19 -0.09
N ARG A 15 -16.68 -5.23 -0.87
CA ARG A 15 -15.78 -6.35 -1.15
C ARG A 15 -14.52 -5.92 -1.91
N THR A 16 -14.68 -5.10 -2.94
CA THR A 16 -13.55 -4.66 -3.78
C THR A 16 -12.62 -3.72 -3.00
N GLU A 17 -13.18 -2.77 -2.27
CA GLU A 17 -12.46 -1.84 -1.41
C GLU A 17 -11.69 -2.59 -0.32
N GLY A 18 -12.33 -3.57 0.34
CA GLY A 18 -11.67 -4.42 1.32
C GLY A 18 -10.44 -5.15 0.76
N LEU A 19 -10.51 -5.64 -0.49
CA LEU A 19 -9.36 -6.28 -1.15
C LEU A 19 -8.25 -5.28 -1.48
N LEU A 20 -8.60 -4.08 -1.95
CA LEU A 20 -7.64 -3.04 -2.35
C LEU A 20 -6.96 -2.39 -1.14
N LEU A 21 -7.71 -2.16 -0.06
CA LEU A 21 -7.25 -1.42 1.10
C LEU A 21 -6.81 -2.32 2.26
N ARG A 22 -6.85 -3.65 2.13
CA ARG A 22 -6.47 -4.60 3.21
C ARG A 22 -5.16 -4.25 3.94
N ASN A 23 -4.17 -3.70 3.21
CA ASN A 23 -2.88 -3.33 3.76
C ASN A 23 -2.83 -1.86 4.19
N THR A 24 -3.40 -0.95 3.39
CA THR A 24 -3.29 0.50 3.60
C THR A 24 -4.24 0.99 4.68
N GLN A 25 -5.42 0.37 4.83
CA GLN A 25 -6.44 0.77 5.80
C GLN A 25 -5.96 0.58 7.24
N VAL A 26 -5.14 -0.45 7.51
CA VAL A 26 -4.56 -0.70 8.83
C VAL A 26 -3.65 0.46 9.22
N ALA A 27 -2.82 0.95 8.31
CA ALA A 27 -1.92 2.07 8.61
C ALA A 27 -2.69 3.34 9.01
N ASN A 28 -3.76 3.68 8.28
CA ASN A 28 -4.59 4.85 8.56
C ASN A 28 -5.35 4.73 9.89
N GLN A 29 -5.95 3.56 10.16
CA GLN A 29 -6.77 3.35 11.37
C GLN A 29 -5.96 3.40 12.67
N PHE A 30 -4.69 3.01 12.62
CA PHE A 30 -3.80 2.97 13.79
C PHE A 30 -2.79 4.12 13.82
N ASP A 31 -3.01 5.18 13.03
CA ASP A 31 -2.15 6.37 12.99
C ASP A 31 -0.67 6.04 12.72
N LEU A 32 -0.41 5.07 11.85
CA LEU A 32 0.93 4.62 11.48
C LEU A 32 1.48 5.42 10.28
N CYS A 33 2.81 5.45 10.11
CA CYS A 33 3.42 5.97 8.89
C CYS A 33 3.81 4.82 7.95
N ALA A 34 3.67 5.04 6.64
CA ALA A 34 3.95 4.00 5.65
C ALA A 34 4.52 4.59 4.35
N ILE A 35 5.26 3.76 3.60
CA ILE A 35 5.84 4.08 2.29
C ILE A 35 5.70 2.89 1.35
N SER A 36 5.48 3.15 0.06
CA SER A 36 5.43 2.14 -0.99
C SER A 36 6.65 2.29 -1.90
N LEU A 37 7.38 1.19 -2.10
CA LEU A 37 8.53 1.10 -3.00
C LEU A 37 8.15 0.35 -4.29
N PRO A 38 8.70 0.71 -5.45
CA PRO A 38 8.49 -0.03 -6.68
C PRO A 38 9.13 -1.43 -6.61
N MET A 39 8.49 -2.44 -7.18
CA MET A 39 9.06 -3.78 -7.35
C MET A 39 9.27 -4.07 -8.85
N PRO A 40 10.44 -3.75 -9.44
CA PRO A 40 10.68 -3.99 -10.85
C PRO A 40 10.70 -5.49 -11.16
N GLY A 41 10.38 -5.85 -12.41
CA GLY A 41 10.40 -7.23 -12.89
C GLY A 41 9.14 -8.06 -12.58
N THR A 42 8.12 -7.47 -11.94
CA THR A 42 6.82 -8.14 -11.78
C THR A 42 6.02 -8.11 -13.09
N PRO A 43 5.22 -9.15 -13.42
CA PRO A 43 4.44 -9.20 -14.67
C PRO A 43 3.43 -8.05 -14.84
N LEU A 44 2.99 -7.47 -13.74
CA LEU A 44 2.17 -6.26 -13.67
C LEU A 44 2.80 -5.31 -12.64
N PRO A 45 2.63 -3.98 -12.75
CA PRO A 45 3.17 -3.03 -11.77
C PRO A 45 2.72 -3.38 -10.35
N ALA A 46 3.69 -3.54 -9.45
CA ALA A 46 3.46 -3.85 -8.05
C ALA A 46 4.43 -3.04 -7.17
N GLY A 47 4.04 -2.87 -5.90
CA GLY A 47 4.87 -2.16 -4.92
C GLY A 47 4.93 -2.90 -3.58
N LEU A 48 6.04 -2.71 -2.87
CA LEU A 48 6.25 -3.20 -1.52
C LEU A 48 5.90 -2.10 -0.54
N MET A 49 4.90 -2.34 0.33
CA MET A 49 4.52 -1.39 1.36
C MET A 49 5.25 -1.69 2.68
N LEU A 50 5.91 -0.68 3.24
CA LEU A 50 6.57 -0.72 4.54
C LEU A 50 5.80 0.17 5.52
N VAL A 51 5.62 -0.29 6.75
CA VAL A 51 4.85 0.42 7.78
C VAL A 51 5.68 0.55 9.06
N ALA A 52 5.61 1.70 9.71
CA ALA A 52 6.22 1.97 11.01
C ALA A 52 5.24 2.72 11.93
N ARG A 53 5.58 2.78 13.24
CA ARG A 53 4.80 3.54 14.22
C ARG A 53 4.74 5.02 13.88
N ASN A 54 3.67 5.70 14.33
CA ASN A 54 3.54 7.16 14.26
C ASN A 54 4.84 7.89 14.63
N GLY A 55 5.26 8.87 13.82
CA GLY A 55 6.45 9.70 14.07
C GLY A 55 7.80 9.02 13.80
N HIS A 56 7.83 7.78 13.29
CA HIS A 56 9.06 7.07 12.92
C HIS A 56 9.49 7.26 11.45
N ASP A 57 8.99 8.28 10.75
CA ASP A 57 9.19 8.52 9.32
C ASP A 57 10.66 8.49 8.90
N ARG A 58 11.55 9.18 9.64
CA ARG A 58 12.99 9.16 9.36
C ARG A 58 13.62 7.77 9.49
N ARG A 59 13.12 6.94 10.40
CA ARG A 59 13.59 5.55 10.53
C ARG A 59 13.05 4.71 9.38
N LEU A 60 11.77 4.89 9.04
CA LEU A 60 11.13 4.19 7.93
C LEU A 60 11.83 4.51 6.59
N LEU A 61 12.10 5.79 6.31
CA LEU A 61 12.80 6.23 5.10
C LEU A 61 14.22 5.66 4.98
N ARG A 62 14.97 5.59 6.09
CA ARG A 62 16.29 4.94 6.07
C ARG A 62 16.20 3.47 5.70
N ILE A 63 15.24 2.75 6.26
CA ILE A 63 15.02 1.34 5.93
C ILE A 63 14.56 1.20 4.46
N ALA A 64 13.67 2.09 4.02
CA ALA A 64 13.14 2.08 2.66
C ALA A 64 14.24 2.30 1.62
N ALA A 65 15.17 3.21 1.85
CA ALA A 65 16.30 3.47 0.94
C ALA A 65 17.23 2.25 0.76
N GLU A 66 17.44 1.46 1.81
CA GLU A 66 18.23 0.22 1.71
C GLU A 66 17.46 -0.87 0.94
N ILE A 67 16.15 -0.99 1.19
CA ILE A 67 15.31 -1.97 0.51
C ILE A 67 15.12 -1.62 -0.97
N GLU A 68 14.97 -0.34 -1.31
CA GLU A 68 14.85 0.14 -2.69
C GLU A 68 16.06 -0.29 -3.53
N GLN A 69 17.28 -0.14 -2.99
CA GLN A 69 18.50 -0.61 -3.65
C GLN A 69 18.51 -2.14 -3.86
N LEU A 70 18.01 -2.92 -2.90
CA LEU A 70 17.91 -4.38 -3.02
C LEU A 70 16.87 -4.82 -4.05
N LEU A 71 15.81 -4.04 -4.23
CA LEU A 71 14.77 -4.29 -5.24
C LEU A 71 15.27 -3.96 -6.66
N GLY A 72 16.43 -3.30 -6.81
CA GLY A 72 16.98 -2.92 -8.11
C GLY A 72 16.21 -1.79 -8.77
N ALA A 73 15.60 -0.91 -7.96
CA ALA A 73 14.97 0.32 -8.40
C ALA A 73 16.01 1.42 -8.65
#